data_AF-A0A957I8E6-F1
#
_entry.id   AF-A0A957I8E6-F1
#
_cell.length_a   1.000
_cell.length_b   1.000
_cell.length_c   1.000
_cell.angle_alpha   90.00
_cell.angle_beta   90.00
_cell.angle_gamma   90.00
#
_symmetry.space_group_name_H-M   'P 1'
#
loop_
_entity.id
_entity.type
_entity.pdbx_description
1 polymer ?
#
loop_
_entity_poly.entity_id
_entity_poly.type
_entity_poly.pdbx_seq_one_letter_code
_entity_poly.pdbx_strand_id
1 'polypeptide(L)' 'MGSLLELFMLVDDFCQVFIPAMEQQLLQSGQCQRLRQRSLSISEVMTILILFHQSHYRCLNLNGLITA' A
#
# COMPACT_ATOMS: atom_id res chain seq x y z
N MET A 1 -13.05 -1.16 15.43
CA MET A 1 -12.83 -0.72 14.04
C MET A 1 -13.07 0.77 14.03
N GLY A 2 -12.02 1.56 13.82
CA GLY A 2 -12.17 2.99 13.60
C GLY A 2 -12.98 3.26 12.34
N SER A 3 -13.48 4.47 12.18
CA SER A 3 -14.19 4.85 10.96
C SER A 3 -13.26 4.75 9.74
N LEU A 4 -13.82 4.60 8.53
CA LEU A 4 -13.05 4.65 7.28
C LEU A 4 -12.15 5.90 7.22
N LEU A 5 -12.68 7.03 7.71
CA LEU A 5 -11.96 8.29 7.74
C LEU A 5 -10.73 8.22 8.66
N GLU A 6 -10.87 7.67 9.86
CA GLU A 6 -9.74 7.49 10.79
C GLU A 6 -8.66 6.59 10.19
N LEU A 7 -9.05 5.49 9.55
CA LEU A 7 -8.10 4.62 8.87
C LEU A 7 -7.38 5.37 7.74
N PHE A 8 -8.12 6.09 6.90
CA PHE A 8 -7.54 6.83 5.79
C PHE A 8 -6.57 7.92 6.29
N MET A 9 -6.93 8.66 7.35
CA MET A 9 -6.04 9.66 7.94
C MET A 9 -4.73 9.05 8.43
N LEU A 10 -4.80 7.94 9.16
CA LEU A 10 -3.60 7.24 9.65
C LEU A 10 -2.72 6.74 8.48
N VAL A 11 -3.34 6.20 7.44
CA VAL A 11 -2.63 5.71 6.26
C VAL A 11 -2.00 6.86 5.48
N ASP A 12 -2.68 8.00 5.36
CA ASP A 12 -2.16 9.16 4.65
C ASP A 12 -0.95 9.77 5.38
N ASP A 13 -1.04 9.96 6.70
CA ASP A 13 0.08 10.42 7.53
C ASP A 13 1.29 9.46 7.43
N PHE A 14 1.04 8.15 7.41
CA PHE A 14 2.08 7.16 7.17
C PHE A 14 2.72 7.32 5.78
N CYS A 15 1.92 7.54 4.73
CA CYS A 15 2.42 7.70 3.36
C CYS A 15 3.33 8.91 3.21
N GLN A 16 3.02 10.01 3.89
CA GLN A 16 3.83 11.24 3.84
C GLN A 16 5.28 10.97 4.27
N VAL A 17 5.51 10.03 5.19
CA VAL A 17 6.86 9.65 5.64
C VAL A 17 7.43 8.49 4.82
N PHE A 18 6.61 7.47 4.55
CA PHE A 18 7.06 6.23 3.94
C PHE A 18 7.42 6.37 2.45
N ILE A 19 6.62 7.09 1.66
CA ILE A 19 6.82 7.18 0.21
C ILE A 19 8.17 7.84 -0.15
N PRO A 20 8.55 8.99 0.43
CA PRO A 20 9.86 9.57 0.14
C PRO A 20 11.02 8.65 0.52
N ALA A 21 10.93 7.97 1.67
CA ALA A 21 11.97 7.03 2.11
C ALA A 21 12.08 5.83 1.15
N MET A 22 10.95 5.26 0.74
CA MET A 22 10.90 4.15 -0.20
C MET A 22 11.47 4.54 -1.57
N GLU A 23 11.12 5.72 -2.09
CA GLU A 23 11.66 6.22 -3.35
C GLU A 23 13.19 6.40 -3.28
N GLN A 24 13.71 6.96 -2.17
CA GLN A 24 15.15 7.07 -1.96
C GLN A 24 15.84 5.70 -1.96
N GLN A 25 15.27 4.70 -1.30
CA GLN A 25 15.82 3.33 -1.29
C GLN A 25 15.79 2.68 -2.68
N LEU A 26 14.74 2.91 -3.48
CA LEU A 26 14.64 2.40 -4.85
C LEU A 26 15.68 3.02 -5.77
N LEU A 27 15.94 4.33 -5.62
CA LEU A 27 17.01 5.01 -6.35
C LEU A 27 18.39 4.44 -5.99
N GLN A 28 18.66 4.21 -4.70
CA GLN A 28 19.94 3.67 -4.22
C GLN A 28 20.19 2.23 -4.68
N SER A 29 19.14 1.39 -4.72
CA SER A 29 19.26 -0.01 -5.12
C SER A 29 19.37 -0.21 -6.65
N GLY A 30 19.30 0.87 -7.43
CA GLY A 30 19.27 0.80 -8.90
C GLY A 30 17.96 0.23 -9.46
N GLN A 31 16.98 -0.10 -8.60
CA GLN A 31 15.64 -0.54 -8.98
C GLN A 31 14.75 0.67 -9.28
N CYS A 32 15.20 1.52 -10.19
CA CYS A 32 14.42 2.65 -10.69
C CYS A 32 13.23 2.13 -11.50
N GLN A 33 12.05 2.13 -10.90
CA GLN A 33 10.81 1.90 -11.63
C GLN A 33 10.26 3.22 -12.17
N ARG A 34 9.74 3.20 -13.40
CA ARG A 34 9.12 4.36 -14.03
C ARG A 34 7.88 4.80 -13.23
N LEU A 35 7.90 6.01 -12.68
CA LEU A 35 6.73 6.62 -12.06
C LEU A 35 5.74 7.06 -13.15
N ARG A 36 4.58 6.40 -13.21
CA ARG A 36 3.46 6.76 -14.09
C ARG A 36 2.37 7.36 -13.23
N GLN A 37 1.75 8.45 -13.68
CA GLN A 37 0.56 8.99 -13.02
C GLN A 37 -0.51 7.90 -12.93
N ARG A 38 -0.96 7.63 -11.71
CA ARG A 38 -2.05 6.69 -11.41
C ARG A 38 -3.31 7.50 -11.11
N SER A 39 -4.46 6.86 -11.26
CA SER A 39 -5.74 7.45 -10.87
C SER A 39 -5.92 7.51 -9.35
N LEU A 40 -5.22 6.66 -8.60
CA LEU A 40 -5.26 6.59 -7.15
C LEU A 40 -3.89 6.88 -6.55
N SER A 41 -3.89 7.60 -5.43
CA SER A 41 -2.74 7.79 -4.57
C SER A 41 -2.35 6.46 -3.91
N ILE A 42 -1.14 6.40 -3.37
CA ILE A 42 -0.68 5.21 -2.64
C ILE A 42 -1.43 5.06 -1.31
N SER A 43 -1.83 6.17 -0.65
CA SER A 43 -2.66 6.13 0.56
C SER A 43 -4.05 5.56 0.29
N GLU A 44 -4.67 5.90 -0.84
CA GLU A 44 -5.95 5.33 -1.27
C GLU A 44 -5.85 3.83 -1.54
N VAL A 45 -4.81 3.41 -2.29
CA VAL A 45 -4.57 1.99 -2.59
C VAL A 45 -4.34 1.19 -1.29
N MET A 46 -3.50 1.70 -0.38
CA MET A 46 -3.25 1.03 0.90
C MET A 46 -4.50 0.92 1.75
N THR A 47 -5.30 1.99 1.81
CA THR A 47 -6.58 1.98 2.55
C THR A 47 -7.53 0.93 1.99
N ILE A 48 -7.67 0.84 0.66
CA ILE A 48 -8.49 -0.20 0.00
C ILE A 48 -7.98 -1.60 0.35
N LEU A 49 -6.66 -1.83 0.32
CA LEU A 49 -6.07 -3.13 0.65
C LEU A 49 -6.31 -3.53 2.11
N ILE A 50 -6.19 -2.58 3.05
CA ILE A 50 -6.46 -2.82 4.46
C ILE A 50 -7.94 -3.16 4.69
N LEU A 51 -8.85 -2.39 4.10
CA LEU A 51 -10.29 -2.67 4.19
C LEU A 51 -10.65 -4.01 3.56
N PHE A 52 -10.05 -4.32 2.40
CA PHE A 52 -10.23 -5.61 1.74
C PHE A 52 -9.79 -6.74 2.65
N HIS A 53 -8.62 -6.63 3.28
CA HIS A 53 -8.12 -7.61 4.24
C HIS A 53 -9.05 -7.75 5.47
N GLN A 54 -9.50 -6.63 6.05
CA GLN A 54 -10.42 -6.60 7.19
C GLN A 54 -11.81 -7.15 6.85
N SER A 55 -12.24 -7.04 5.59
CA SER A 55 -13.54 -7.56 5.15
C SER A 55 -13.59 -9.09 5.10
N HIS A 56 -12.45 -9.78 5.24
CA HIS A 56 -12.30 -11.22 5.03
C HIS A 56 -12.83 -11.72 3.68
N TYR A 57 -13.05 -10.80 2.73
CA TYR A 57 -13.58 -11.11 1.42
C TYR A 57 -12.49 -11.78 0.58
N ARG A 58 -12.55 -13.12 0.47
CA ARG A 58 -11.51 -13.98 -0.09
C ARG A 58 -10.18 -13.84 0.66
N CYS A 59 -10.02 -14.60 1.74
CA CYS A 59 -8.71 -14.86 2.33
C CYS A 59 -7.70 -15.22 1.22
N LEU A 60 -6.77 -14.30 0.93
CA LEU A 60 -5.61 -14.62 0.11
C LEU A 60 -4.77 -15.61 0.89
N ASN A 61 -4.92 -16.90 0.59
CA ASN A 61 -3.99 -17.92 1.07
C ASN A 61 -2.62 -17.66 0.43
N LEU A 62 -1.72 -16.99 1.16
CA LEU A 62 -0.35 -16.71 0.74
C LEU A 62 0.46 -18.00 0.42
N ASN A 63 -0.02 -19.16 0.88
CA ASN A 63 0.61 -20.46 0.66
C ASN A 63 0.58 -20.93 -0.81
N GLY A 64 -0.31 -20.37 -1.65
CA GLY A 64 -0.43 -20.78 -3.05
C GLY A 64 0.56 -20.12 -4.03
N LEU A 65 1.22 -19.03 -3.64
CA LEU A 65 2.12 -18.25 -4.52
C LEU A 65 3.61 -18.48 -4.26
N ILE A 66 3.99 -19.14 -3.16
CA ILE A 66 5.40 -19.47 -2.85
C ILE A 66 5.81 -20.83 -3.44
N THR A 67 4.86 -21.61 -3.99
CA THR A 67 5.10 -22.97 -4.51
C THR A 67 4.97 -23.08 -6.04
N ALA A 68 5.04 -21.97 -6.80
CA ALA A 68 4.97 -21.97 -8.26
C ALA A 68 6.13 -21.20 -8.89
#